data_AF-A0A959U1P5-F1
#
_entry.id   AF-A0A959U1P5-F1
#
_cell.length_a   1.000
_cell.length_b   1.000
_cell.length_c   1.000
_cell.angle_alpha   90.00
_cell.angle_beta   90.00
_cell.angle_gamma   90.00
#
_symmetry.space_group_name_H-M   'P 1'
#
loop_
_entity.id
_entity.type
_entity.pdbx_description
1 polymer ?
#
loop_
_entity_poly.entity_id
_entity_poly.type
_entity_poly.pdbx_seq_one_letter_code
_entity_poly.pdbx_strand_id
1 'polypeptide(L)'
;MMQTIPDTVIGFDQMSAILAEVHLAEALVQETKVDSVRAHRDETLAGYYGFVLDKAGVDQDAFMRSYNWYVDHPLIMNRLYQDVTQRLSILESKYKANE
;
A
#
# COMPACT_ATOMS: atom_id res chain seq x y z
N MET A 1 -5.57 -19.53 -17.93
CA MET A 1 -6.50 -18.45 -18.31
C MET A 1 -5.94 -17.15 -17.77
N MET A 2 -5.87 -16.09 -18.57
CA MET A 2 -5.56 -14.75 -18.05
C MET A 2 -6.76 -14.30 -17.23
N GLN A 3 -6.53 -14.05 -15.95
CA GLN A 3 -7.56 -13.56 -15.05
C GLN A 3 -7.73 -12.07 -15.31
N THR A 4 -8.89 -11.68 -15.84
CA THR A 4 -9.20 -10.28 -16.13
C THR A 4 -9.66 -9.59 -14.85
N ILE A 5 -9.03 -8.46 -14.51
CA ILE A 5 -9.45 -7.61 -13.40
C ILE A 5 -10.69 -6.82 -13.85
N PRO A 6 -11.81 -6.87 -13.13
CA PRO A 6 -13.00 -6.07 -13.46
C PRO A 6 -12.72 -4.57 -13.35
N ASP A 7 -13.39 -3.76 -14.18
CA ASP A 7 -13.26 -2.29 -14.13
C ASP A 7 -13.72 -1.67 -12.80
N THR A 8 -14.49 -2.41 -12.00
CA THR A 8 -14.92 -2.01 -10.65
C THR A 8 -13.85 -2.25 -9.57
N VAL A 9 -12.74 -2.88 -9.93
CA VAL A 9 -11.60 -3.19 -9.07
C VAL A 9 -10.43 -2.30 -9.48
N ILE A 10 -9.75 -1.71 -8.50
CA ILE A 10 -8.51 -0.94 -8.73
C ILE A 10 -7.54 -1.82 -9.52
N GLY A 11 -7.02 -1.29 -10.62
CA GLY A 11 -6.11 -2.01 -11.50
C GLY A 11 -4.81 -2.44 -10.80
N PHE A 12 -4.16 -3.47 -11.34
CA PHE A 12 -2.98 -4.10 -10.77
C PHE A 12 -1.88 -3.11 -10.39
N ASP A 13 -1.48 -2.25 -11.33
CA ASP A 13 -0.38 -1.31 -11.12
C ASP A 13 -0.70 -0.27 -10.04
N GLN A 14 -1.95 0.20 -9.98
CA GLN A 14 -2.39 1.18 -9.01
C GLN A 14 -2.50 0.55 -7.61
N MET A 15 -3.11 -0.63 -7.49
CA MET A 15 -3.19 -1.36 -6.23
C MET A 15 -1.79 -1.68 -5.69
N SER A 16 -0.88 -2.13 -6.56
CA SER A 16 0.50 -2.43 -6.17
C SER A 16 1.25 -1.19 -5.66
N ALA A 17 1.07 -0.04 -6.34
CA ALA A 17 1.65 1.22 -5.89
C ALA A 17 1.09 1.67 -4.53
N ILE A 18 -0.23 1.59 -4.33
CA ILE A 18 -0.89 1.96 -3.07
C ILE A 18 -0.34 1.10 -1.91
N LEU A 19 -0.32 -0.22 -2.08
CA LEU A 19 0.15 -1.13 -1.03
C LEU A 19 1.64 -0.93 -0.72
N ALA A 20 2.47 -0.65 -1.72
CA ALA A 20 3.88 -0.35 -1.49
C ALA A 20 4.10 0.95 -0.71
N GLU A 21 3.35 2.02 -0.99
CA GLU A 21 3.42 3.26 -0.22
C GLU A 21 2.89 3.09 1.21
N VAL A 22 1.83 2.30 1.39
CA VAL A 22 1.31 1.91 2.70
C VAL A 22 2.36 1.18 3.54
N HIS A 23 2.99 0.13 2.98
CA HIS A 23 4.01 -0.62 3.70
C HIS A 23 5.26 0.22 3.99
N LEU A 24 5.60 1.17 3.12
CA LEU A 24 6.65 2.14 3.42
C LEU A 24 6.29 2.97 4.66
N ALA A 25 5.06 3.49 4.74
CA ALA A 25 4.62 4.26 5.90
C ALA A 25 4.65 3.42 7.19
N GLU A 26 4.25 2.16 7.13
CA GLU A 26 4.35 1.22 8.25
C GLU A 26 5.79 1.03 8.72
N ALA A 27 6.73 0.83 7.78
CA ALA A 27 8.15 0.69 8.09
C ALA A 27 8.71 1.96 8.75
N LEU A 28 8.40 3.14 8.20
CA LEU A 28 8.86 4.42 8.75
C LEU A 28 8.32 4.70 10.16
N VAL A 29 7.03 4.43 10.38
CA VAL A 29 6.42 4.55 11.71
C VAL A 29 7.00 3.54 12.69
N GLN A 30 7.36 2.34 12.23
CA GLN A 30 7.97 1.31 13.07
C GLN A 30 9.42 1.65 13.46
N GLU A 31 10.19 2.23 12.53
CA GLU A 31 11.61 2.56 12.73
C GLU A 31 11.82 3.89 13.45
N THR A 32 10.81 4.76 13.50
CA THR A 32 10.92 6.07 14.15
C THR A 32 11.30 5.97 15.63
N LYS A 33 12.12 6.94 16.09
CA LYS A 33 12.51 7.11 17.51
C LYS A 33 11.69 8.19 18.21
N VAL A 34 10.72 8.81 17.53
CA VAL A 34 9.91 9.90 18.08
C VAL A 34 8.81 9.33 18.99
N ASP A 35 8.87 9.65 20.28
CA ASP A 35 7.96 9.10 21.29
C ASP A 35 6.48 9.43 21.03
N SER A 36 6.17 10.62 20.52
CA SER A 36 4.79 10.99 20.16
C SER A 36 4.24 10.14 19.03
N VAL A 37 5.04 9.83 18.01
CA VAL A 37 4.62 8.96 16.90
C VAL A 37 4.36 7.54 17.40
N ARG A 38 5.18 7.04 18.33
CA ARG A 38 4.98 5.72 18.94
C ARG A 38 3.73 5.67 19.81
N ALA A 39 3.47 6.72 20.59
CA ALA A 39 2.29 6.84 21.44
C ALA A 39 0.99 6.90 20.63
N HIS A 40 1.05 7.47 19.42
CA HIS A 40 -0.08 7.66 18.51
C HIS A 40 0.09 6.86 17.21
N ARG A 41 0.66 5.65 17.30
CA ARG A 41 1.03 4.82 16.14
C ARG A 41 -0.15 4.61 15.19
N ASP A 42 -1.29 4.19 15.73
CA ASP A 42 -2.45 3.81 14.93
C ASP A 42 -3.10 5.03 14.26
N GLU A 43 -3.17 6.16 14.96
CA GLU A 43 -3.66 7.43 14.40
C GLU A 43 -2.72 7.95 13.31
N THR A 44 -1.41 7.82 13.53
CA THR A 44 -0.39 8.20 12.53
C THR A 44 -0.52 7.36 11.27
N LEU A 45 -0.66 6.02 11.41
CA LEU A 45 -0.86 5.13 10.28
C LEU A 45 -2.18 5.38 9.56
N ALA A 46 -3.27 5.62 10.29
CA ALA A 46 -4.55 5.98 9.69
C ALA A 46 -4.44 7.26 8.83
N GLY A 47 -3.69 8.26 9.31
CA GLY A 47 -3.39 9.47 8.55
C GLY A 47 -2.60 9.19 7.27
N TYR A 48 -1.57 8.35 7.34
CA TYR A 48 -0.80 7.94 6.15
C TYR A 48 -1.64 7.17 5.14
N TYR A 49 -2.48 6.24 5.59
CA TYR A 49 -3.39 5.50 4.71
C TYR A 49 -4.34 6.47 3.99
N GLY A 50 -4.94 7.41 4.72
CA GLY A 50 -5.80 8.44 4.13
C GLY A 50 -5.06 9.27 3.08
N PHE A 51 -3.83 9.70 3.38
CA PHE A 51 -2.99 10.44 2.44
C PHE A 51 -2.64 9.66 1.17
N VAL A 52 -2.24 8.39 1.29
CA VAL A 52 -1.89 7.55 0.14
C VAL A 52 -3.12 7.32 -0.76
N LEU A 53 -4.28 7.05 -0.16
CA LEU A 53 -5.52 6.84 -0.90
C LEU A 53 -5.99 8.11 -1.61
N ASP A 54 -5.94 9.27 -0.94
CA ASP A 54 -6.29 10.57 -1.52
C ASP A 54 -5.36 10.93 -2.70
N LYS A 55 -4.04 10.76 -2.52
CA LYS A 55 -3.04 10.94 -3.59
C LYS A 55 -3.31 10.03 -4.80
N ALA A 56 -3.82 8.82 -4.56
CA ALA A 56 -4.18 7.87 -5.60
C ALA A 56 -5.56 8.13 -6.24
N GLY A 57 -6.35 9.09 -5.73
CA GLY A 57 -7.72 9.36 -6.15
C GLY A 57 -8.69 8.22 -5.84
N VAL A 58 -8.41 7.45 -4.78
CA VAL A 58 -9.15 6.25 -4.39
C VAL A 58 -9.85 6.49 -3.06
N ASP A 59 -11.15 6.22 -2.98
CA ASP A 59 -11.86 6.20 -1.70
C ASP A 59 -11.61 4.89 -0.93
N GLN A 60 -11.77 4.93 0.40
CA GLN A 60 -11.50 3.79 1.28
C GLN A 60 -12.37 2.57 0.94
N ASP A 61 -13.63 2.77 0.58
CA ASP A 61 -14.53 1.65 0.27
C ASP A 61 -14.13 0.96 -1.04
N ALA A 62 -13.72 1.73 -2.06
CA ALA A 62 -13.18 1.23 -3.31
C ALA A 62 -11.89 0.45 -3.10
N PHE A 63 -11.00 0.96 -2.24
CA PHE A 63 -9.79 0.23 -1.84
C PHE A 63 -10.15 -1.12 -1.19
N MET A 64 -11.01 -1.12 -0.17
CA MET A 64 -11.38 -2.33 0.57
C MET A 64 -12.07 -3.37 -0.33
N ARG A 65 -13.02 -2.95 -1.16
CA ARG A 65 -13.68 -3.85 -2.13
C ARG A 65 -12.67 -4.45 -3.11
N SER A 66 -11.74 -3.64 -3.62
CA SER A 66 -10.73 -4.09 -4.57
C SER A 66 -9.73 -5.04 -3.92
N TYR A 67 -9.25 -4.72 -2.72
CA TYR A 67 -8.35 -5.57 -1.96
C TYR A 67 -8.97 -6.94 -1.68
N ASN A 68 -10.24 -6.99 -1.23
CA ASN A 68 -10.96 -8.24 -1.02
C ASN A 68 -11.06 -9.06 -2.31
N TRP A 69 -11.31 -8.41 -3.46
CA TRP A 69 -11.28 -9.11 -4.74
C TRP A 69 -9.91 -9.72 -5.01
N TYR A 70 -8.79 -9.04 -4.76
CA TYR A 70 -7.46 -9.65 -4.92
C TYR A 70 -7.29 -10.86 -3.99
N VAL A 71 -7.66 -10.73 -2.71
CA VAL A 71 -7.58 -11.83 -1.72
C VAL A 71 -8.34 -13.08 -2.18
N ASP A 72 -9.52 -12.90 -2.77
CA ASP A 72 -10.35 -13.99 -3.32
C ASP A 72 -9.77 -14.62 -4.60
N HIS A 73 -8.71 -14.03 -5.17
CA HIS A 73 -8.02 -14.50 -6.37
C HIS A 73 -6.52 -14.74 -6.11
N PRO A 74 -6.15 -15.87 -5.47
CA PRO A 74 -4.79 -16.10 -4.97
C PRO A 74 -3.67 -16.00 -6.01
N LEU A 75 -3.94 -16.41 -7.27
CA LEU A 75 -2.92 -16.36 -8.33
C LEU A 75 -2.51 -14.93 -8.67
N ILE A 76 -3.47 -14.00 -8.76
CA ILE A 76 -3.18 -12.60 -9.05
C ILE A 76 -2.72 -11.85 -7.79
N MET A 77 -3.23 -12.22 -6.59
CA MET A 77 -2.72 -11.69 -5.32
C MET A 77 -1.24 -11.99 -5.11
N ASN A 78 -0.80 -13.23 -5.41
CA ASN A 78 0.61 -13.59 -5.30
C ASN A 78 1.49 -12.73 -6.22
N ARG A 79 1.04 -12.44 -7.45
CA ARG A 79 1.75 -11.55 -8.37
C ARG A 79 1.75 -10.11 -7.88
N LEU A 80 0.61 -9.65 -7.37
CA LEU A 80 0.46 -8.31 -6.78
C LEU A 80 1.48 -8.14 -5.65
N TYR A 81 1.56 -9.10 -4.73
CA TYR A 81 2.49 -9.04 -3.60
C TYR A 81 3.97 -9.06 -4.02
N GLN A 82 4.32 -9.80 -5.06
CA GLN A 82 5.67 -9.76 -5.64
C GLN A 82 6.02 -8.36 -6.17
N ASP A 83 5.10 -7.73 -6.90
CA ASP A 83 5.29 -6.36 -7.41
C ASP A 83 5.35 -5.33 -6.28
N VAL A 84 4.51 -5.48 -5.25
CA VAL A 84 4.54 -4.65 -4.03
C VAL A 84 5.89 -4.72 -3.36
N THR A 85 6.46 -5.92 -3.19
CA THR A 85 7.78 -6.10 -2.56
C THR A 85 8.88 -5.45 -3.39
N GLN A 86 8.83 -5.59 -4.73
CA GLN A 86 9.78 -4.94 -5.62
C GLN A 86 9.69 -3.41 -5.53
N ARG A 87 8.47 -2.85 -5.54
CA ARG A 87 8.24 -1.41 -5.40
C ARG A 87 8.69 -0.89 -4.04
N LEU A 88 8.38 -1.61 -2.96
CA LEU A 88 8.79 -1.25 -1.61
C LEU A 88 10.32 -1.14 -1.52
N SER A 89 11.05 -2.13 -2.04
CA SER A 89 12.52 -2.09 -2.05
C SER A 89 13.08 -0.86 -2.79
N ILE A 90 12.46 -0.46 -3.90
CA ILE A 90 12.82 0.75 -4.65
C ILE A 90 12.51 2.00 -3.82
N LEU A 91 11.34 2.06 -3.18
CA LEU A 91 10.92 3.20 -2.35
C LEU A 91 11.83 3.38 -1.13
N GLU A 92 12.14 2.31 -0.41
CA GLU A 92 13.07 2.33 0.72
C GLU A 92 14.47 2.78 0.30
N SER A 93 14.96 2.30 -0.84
CA SER A 93 16.27 2.71 -1.38
C SER A 93 16.31 4.20 -1.71
N LYS A 94 15.22 4.74 -2.28
CA LYS A 94 15.09 6.18 -2.56
C LYS A 94 14.98 7.00 -1.28
N TYR A 95 14.27 6.51 -0.27
CA TYR A 95 14.15 7.19 1.02
C TYR A 95 15.52 7.29 1.71
N LYS A 96 16.23 6.18 1.83
CA LYS A 96 17.57 6.12 2.44
C LYS A 96 18.63 6.93 1.70
N ALA A 97 18.50 7.10 0.38
CA ALA A 97 19.41 7.92 -0.40
C ALA A 97 19.20 9.44 -0.21
N ASN A 98 18.05 9.83 0.35
CA ASN A 98 17.66 11.23 0.56
C ASN A 98 17.71 11.66 2.05
N GLU A 99 18.07 10.77 2.98
CA GLU A 99 18.46 11.09 4.36
C GLU A 99 19.93 11.53 4.44
#